data_AF-A0AAV1XT12-F1
#
_entry.id   AF-A0AAV1XT12-F1
#
_cell.length_a   1.000
_cell.length_b   1.000
_cell.length_c   1.000
_cell.angle_alpha   90.00
_cell.angle_beta   90.00
_cell.angle_gamma   90.00
#
_symmetry.space_group_name_H-M   'P 1'
#
loop_
_entity.id
_entity.type
_entity.pdbx_description
1 polymer ?
#
loop_
_entity_poly.entity_id
_entity_poly.type
_entity_poly.pdbx_seq_one_letter_code
_entity_poly.pdbx_strand_id
1 'polypeptide(L)'
;MDWQGQKLAEQLMQILLLAFAAIAFVTGYVLASFQLMVLIYAGGVVFTTLVTIPNWPFFNRHPLKWLDPIEAENHPKPEPSENVTSKKKPVKK
;
A
#
# COMPACT_ATOMS: atom_id res chain seq x y z
N MET A 1 -3.38 5.14 11.32
CA MET A 1 -2.27 4.23 11.04
C MET A 1 -1.03 5.09 11.00
N ASP A 2 0.01 4.69 11.72
CA ASP A 2 1.30 5.35 11.56
C ASP A 2 1.95 4.90 10.23
N TRP A 3 3.04 5.56 9.82
CA TRP A 3 3.68 5.28 8.53
C TRP A 3 4.18 3.83 8.40
N GLN A 4 4.63 3.22 9.51
CA GLN A 4 5.08 1.83 9.51
C GLN A 4 3.89 0.87 9.41
N GLY A 5 2.80 1.20 10.09
CA GLY A 5 1.52 0.50 10.03
C GLY A 5 0.92 0.53 8.63
N GLN A 6 1.01 1.64 7.91
CA GLN A 6 0.57 1.72 6.51
C GLN A 6 1.37 0.76 5.62
N LYS A 7 2.70 0.75 5.74
CA LYS A 7 3.55 -0.19 4.98
C LYS A 7 3.19 -1.65 5.28
N LEU A 8 2.95 -1.97 6.55
CA LEU A 8 2.51 -3.30 6.95
C LEU A 8 1.13 -3.64 6.36
N ALA A 9 0.18 -2.71 6.39
CA ALA A 9 -1.16 -2.89 5.84
C ALA A 9 -1.11 -3.18 4.33
N GLU A 10 -0.26 -2.47 3.58
CA GLU A 10 -0.05 -2.68 2.14
C GLU A 10 0.56 -4.07 1.86
N GLN A 11 1.56 -4.49 2.64
CA GLN A 11 2.15 -5.83 2.52
C GLN A 11 1.13 -6.93 2.82
N LEU A 12 0.36 -6.79 3.90
CA LEU A 12 -0.70 -7.73 4.25
C LEU A 12 -1.77 -7.80 3.16
N MET A 13 -2.15 -6.67 2.59
CA MET A 13 -3.14 -6.63 1.51
C MET A 13 -2.68 -7.45 0.29
N GLN A 14 -1.44 -7.25 -0.15
CA GLN A 14 -0.87 -8.00 -1.27
C GLN A 14 -0.81 -9.51 -0.99
N ILE A 15 -0.30 -9.88 0.20
CA ILE A 15 -0.16 -11.29 0.61
C ILE A 15 -1.53 -11.98 0.69
N LEU A 16 -2.49 -11.36 1.37
CA LEU A 16 -3.81 -11.93 1.57
C LEU A 16 -4.57 -12.07 0.24
N LEU A 17 -4.60 -11.02 -0.59
CA LEU A 17 -5.27 -11.08 -1.89
C LEU A 17 -4.65 -12.16 -2.79
N LEU A 18 -3.32 -12.25 -2.83
CA LEU A 18 -2.64 -13.28 -3.62
C LEU A 18 -2.93 -14.69 -3.10
N ALA A 19 -2.95 -14.88 -1.77
CA ALA A 19 -3.28 -16.16 -1.15
C ALA A 19 -4.72 -16.59 -1.46
N PHE A 20 -5.70 -15.68 -1.30
CA PHE A 20 -7.09 -15.97 -1.64
C PHE A 20 -7.28 -16.20 -3.14
N ALA A 21 -6.57 -15.47 -4.01
CA ALA A 21 -6.60 -15.71 -5.45
C ALA A 21 -6.11 -17.12 -5.80
N ALA A 22 -4.99 -17.56 -5.21
CA ALA A 22 -4.45 -18.90 -5.41
C ALA A 22 -5.42 -19.99 -4.92
N ILE A 23 -5.98 -19.84 -3.72
CA ILE A 23 -6.95 -20.80 -3.14
C ILE A 23 -8.22 -20.86 -3.98
N ALA A 24 -8.76 -19.70 -4.37
CA ALA A 24 -9.94 -19.62 -5.22
C ALA A 24 -9.72 -20.30 -6.56
N PHE A 25 -8.57 -20.03 -7.20
CA PHE A 25 -8.22 -20.61 -8.48
C PHE A 25 -8.07 -22.14 -8.39
N VAL A 26 -7.29 -22.65 -7.43
CA VAL A 26 -7.09 -24.10 -7.26
C VAL A 26 -8.41 -24.81 -6.97
N THR A 27 -9.20 -24.29 -6.03
CA THR A 27 -10.48 -24.90 -5.63
C THR A 27 -11.50 -24.85 -6.77
N GLY A 28 -11.65 -23.69 -7.40
CA GLY A 28 -12.56 -23.50 -8.53
C GLY A 28 -12.18 -24.35 -9.74
N TYR A 29 -10.88 -24.52 -10.00
CA TYR A 29 -10.39 -25.37 -11.08
C TYR A 29 -10.67 -26.85 -10.82
N VAL A 30 -10.35 -27.36 -9.62
CA VAL A 30 -10.60 -28.78 -9.26
C VAL A 30 -12.08 -29.13 -9.32
N LEU A 31 -12.96 -28.20 -8.92
CA LEU A 31 -14.42 -28.40 -8.95
C LEU A 31 -15.06 -27.94 -10.27
N ALA A 32 -14.26 -27.52 -11.26
CA ALA A 32 -14.72 -26.98 -12.54
C ALA A 32 -15.82 -25.90 -12.42
N SER A 33 -15.75 -25.07 -11.37
CA SER A 33 -16.77 -24.06 -11.05
C SER A 33 -16.17 -22.67 -10.96
N PHE A 34 -16.40 -21.86 -12.00
CA PHE A 34 -16.00 -20.46 -12.03
C PHE A 34 -16.76 -19.62 -10.99
N GLN A 35 -18.05 -19.93 -10.77
CA GLN A 35 -18.83 -19.24 -9.74
C GLN A 35 -18.24 -19.44 -8.34
N LEU A 36 -17.80 -20.66 -8.02
CA LEU A 36 -17.15 -20.94 -6.73
C LEU A 36 -15.81 -20.20 -6.61
N MET A 37 -15.01 -20.15 -7.69
CA MET A 37 -13.78 -19.36 -7.73
C MET A 37 -14.04 -17.89 -7.38
N VAL A 38 -15.04 -17.27 -8.03
CA VAL A 38 -15.39 -15.86 -7.79
C VAL A 38 -15.90 -15.66 -6.36
N LEU A 39 -16.74 -16.55 -5.84
CA LEU A 39 -17.26 -16.44 -4.46
C LEU A 39 -16.16 -16.52 -3.41
N ILE A 40 -15.23 -17.47 -3.54
CA ILE A 40 -14.09 -17.60 -2.63
C ILE A 40 -13.21 -16.35 -2.70
N TYR A 41 -12.88 -15.89 -3.91
CA TYR A 41 -12.05 -14.71 -4.08
C TYR A 41 -12.73 -13.45 -3.53
N ALA A 42 -14.02 -13.25 -3.82
CA ALA A 42 -14.79 -12.13 -3.29
C ALA A 42 -14.84 -12.14 -1.76
N GLY A 43 -15.05 -13.31 -1.14
CA GLY A 43 -14.93 -13.46 0.31
C GLY A 43 -13.54 -13.07 0.83
N GLY A 44 -12.49 -13.48 0.11
CA GLY A 44 -11.10 -13.08 0.39
C GLY A 44 -10.85 -11.57 0.31
N VAL A 45 -11.43 -10.89 -0.68
CA VAL A 45 -11.36 -9.43 -0.81
C VAL A 45 -12.04 -8.75 0.39
N VAL A 46 -13.26 -9.19 0.74
CA VAL A 46 -13.99 -8.64 1.90
C VAL A 46 -13.20 -8.85 3.19
N PHE A 47 -12.68 -10.06 3.41
CA PHE A 47 -11.85 -10.36 4.57
C PHE A 47 -10.59 -9.49 4.62
N THR A 48 -9.86 -9.39 3.50
CA THR A 48 -8.65 -8.58 3.41
C THR A 48 -8.96 -7.11 3.71
N THR A 49 -10.04 -6.58 3.15
CA THR A 49 -10.52 -5.22 3.37
C THR A 49 -10.78 -4.96 4.85
N LEU A 50 -11.47 -5.88 5.55
CA LEU A 50 -11.73 -5.77 6.99
C LEU A 50 -10.44 -5.80 7.82
N VAL A 51 -9.42 -6.53 7.38
CA VAL A 51 -8.14 -6.61 8.08
C VAL A 51 -7.28 -5.36 7.84
N THR A 52 -7.21 -4.85 6.62
CA THR A 52 -6.21 -3.84 6.23
C THR A 52 -6.71 -2.41 6.18
N ILE A 53 -8.02 -2.17 6.01
CA ILE A 53 -8.57 -0.81 5.89
C ILE A 53 -8.82 -0.15 7.25
N PRO A 54 -9.48 -0.79 8.23
CA PRO A 54 -9.74 -0.14 9.51
C PRO A 54 -8.45 0.18 10.25
N ASN A 55 -8.44 1.31 10.97
CA ASN A 55 -7.28 1.75 11.73
C ASN A 55 -7.11 0.98 13.05
N TRP A 56 -6.80 -0.31 12.95
CA TRP A 56 -6.60 -1.17 14.11
C TRP A 56 -5.43 -0.70 14.98
N PRO A 57 -5.49 -0.92 16.32
CA PRO A 57 -4.44 -0.47 17.23
C PRO A 57 -3.06 -1.08 16.93
N PHE A 58 -2.99 -2.26 16.31
CA PHE A 58 -1.72 -2.89 15.94
C PHE A 58 -0.99 -2.18 14.78
N PHE A 59 -1.67 -1.34 13.99
CA PHE A 59 -1.08 -0.49 12.95
C PHE A 59 -0.61 0.89 13.49
N ASN A 60 -0.63 1.09 14.81
CA ASN A 60 -0.26 2.36 15.44
C ASN A 60 0.77 2.15 16.56
N ARG A 61 1.69 1.19 16.39
CA ARG A 61 2.69 0.83 17.42
C ARG A 61 3.91 1.76 17.45
N HIS A 62 4.05 2.64 16.46
CA HIS A 62 5.20 3.52 16.30
C HIS A 62 4.73 4.98 16.35
N PRO A 63 4.51 5.54 17.55
CA PRO A 63 4.10 6.94 17.68
C PRO A 63 5.17 7.85 17.09
N LEU A 64 4.77 8.66 16.11
CA LEU A 64 5.66 9.62 15.46
C LEU A 64 5.88 10.81 16.41
N LYS A 65 7.14 11.06 16.75
CA LYS A 65 7.54 12.30 17.42
C LYS A 65 7.69 13.39 16.35
N TRP A 66 6.71 14.27 16.27
CA TRP A 66 6.78 15.45 15.41
C TRP A 66 7.78 16.46 15.98
N LEU A 67 8.42 17.23 15.09
CA LEU A 67 9.29 18.32 15.49
C LEU A 67 8.44 19.46 16.07
N ASP A 68 8.98 20.19 17.04
CA ASP A 68 8.24 21.30 17.63
C ASP A 68 8.00 22.39 16.57
N PRO A 69 6.83 23.08 16.57
CA PRO A 69 6.46 24.01 15.50
C PRO A 69 7.49 25.12 15.25
N ILE A 70 8.15 25.58 16.32
CA ILE A 70 9.20 26.61 16.26
C ILE A 70 10.46 26.06 15.55
N GLU A 71 10.84 24.82 15.83
CA GLU A 71 11.98 24.17 15.17
C GLU A 71 11.66 23.86 13.69
N ALA A 72 10.40 23.50 13.39
CA ALA A 72 9.94 23.27 12.02
C ALA A 72 9.96 24.53 11.14
N GLU A 73 9.80 25.73 11.71
CA GLU A 73 9.91 27.00 10.98
C GLU A 73 11.39 27.37 10.69
N ASN A 74 12.30 27.02 11.60
CA ASN A 74 13.73 27.29 11.48
C ASN A 74 14.47 26.37 10.50
N HIS A 75 13.86 25.23 10.13
CA HIS A 75 14.37 24.32 9.11
C HIS A 75 13.52 24.45 7.83
N PRO A 76 13.97 25.19 6.80
CA PRO A 76 13.21 25.29 5.55
C PRO A 76 13.00 23.88 4.98
N LYS A 77 11.73 23.54 4.71
CA LYS A 77 11.32 22.28 4.12
C LYS A 77 12.16 22.04 2.85
N PRO A 78 12.84 20.89 2.70
CA PRO A 78 13.65 20.64 1.51
C PRO A 78 12.74 20.73 0.27
N GLU A 79 13.04 21.67 -0.62
CA GLU A 79 12.31 21.85 -1.87
C GLU A 79 12.42 20.57 -2.72
N PRO A 80 11.32 20.06 -3.31
CA PRO A 80 11.41 18.95 -4.24
C PRO A 80 12.29 19.36 -5.42
N SER A 81 13.38 18.62 -5.65
CA SER A 81 14.27 18.86 -6.78
C SER A 81 13.54 18.60 -8.11
N GLU A 82 12.93 19.64 -8.68
CA GLU A 82 12.70 19.74 -10.12
C GLU A 82 14.08 19.75 -10.78
N ASN A 83 14.44 18.72 -11.56
CA ASN A 83 15.38 18.75 -12.69
C ASN A 83 16.02 17.37 -12.94
N VAL A 84 15.20 16.39 -13.36
CA VAL A 84 15.68 15.27 -14.17
C VAL A 84 14.70 15.07 -15.32
N THR A 85 14.78 15.91 -16.35
CA THR A 85 14.51 15.59 -17.78
C THR A 85 14.37 16.87 -18.60
N SER A 86 15.49 17.44 -19.07
CA SER A 86 15.48 17.97 -20.44
C SER A 86 16.84 17.78 -21.08
N LYS A 87 16.81 16.96 -22.13
CA LYS A 87 17.93 16.51 -22.94
C LYS A 87 18.53 17.67 -23.72
N LYS A 88 19.87 17.68 -23.77
CA LYS A 88 20.74 18.16 -24.87
C LYS A 88 20.01 18.66 -26.13
N LYS A 89 20.29 19.91 -26.53
CA LYS A 89 20.76 20.22 -27.90
C LYS A 89 21.54 21.55 -27.94
N PRO A 90 22.60 21.65 -28.76
CA PRO A 90 23.63 22.67 -28.65
C PRO A 90 23.34 23.95 -29.46
N VAL A 91 24.00 25.01 -29.01
CA VAL A 91 24.15 26.36 -29.56
C VAL A 91 24.47 26.41 -31.07
N LYS A 92 23.84 27.36 -31.79
CA LYS A 92 24.32 28.18 -32.94
C LYS A 92 23.10 28.94 -33.51
N LYS A 93 23.15 30.18 -33.97
CA LYS A 93 24.23 31.13 -34.32
C LYS A 93 23.62 32.53 -34.32
#